data_AF-A0A4R2B178-F1
#
_entry.id   AF-A0A4R2B178-F1
#
_cell.length_a   1.000
_cell.length_b   1.000
_cell.length_c   1.000
_cell.angle_alpha   90.00
_cell.angle_beta   90.00
_cell.angle_gamma   90.00
#
_symmetry.space_group_name_H-M   'P 1'
#
loop_
_entity.id
_entity.type
_entity.pdbx_description
1 polymer ?
#
loop_
_entity_poly.entity_id
_entity_poly.type
_entity_poly.pdbx_seq_one_letter_code
_entity_poly.pdbx_strand_id
1 'polypeptide(L)'
;MEKAQEQFELETLKHIRNRLDYIYSIADRYNNDNPELMDAIADLAAAANMFAKIKQEELCDHASTSSPQGYIVSKLGNSYSRMKNYEKQKEIDFPAWKL
;
A
#
# COMPACT_ATOMS: atom_id res chain seq x y z
N MET A 1 4.63 3.90 33.00
CA MET A 1 5.40 4.63 31.98
C MET A 1 4.57 4.67 30.72
N GLU A 2 3.93 5.80 30.42
CA GLU A 2 3.37 6.03 29.09
C GLU A 2 4.53 5.94 28.11
N LYS A 3 4.45 5.03 27.14
CA LYS A 3 5.36 5.05 25.99
C LYS A 3 5.06 6.35 25.27
N ALA A 4 5.95 7.34 25.38
CA ALA A 4 5.90 8.53 24.55
C ALA A 4 5.87 8.06 23.09
N GLN A 5 4.70 8.18 22.47
CA GLN A 5 4.51 7.83 21.08
C GLN A 5 5.31 8.85 20.27
N GLU A 6 6.33 8.39 19.56
CA GLU A 6 7.16 9.25 18.72
C GLU A 6 6.24 9.99 17.73
N GLN A 7 6.27 11.33 17.79
CA GLN A 7 5.41 12.14 16.93
C GLN A 7 5.94 12.11 15.50
N PHE A 8 5.03 12.13 14.53
CA PHE A 8 5.45 12.25 13.13
C PHE A 8 6.05 13.64 12.89
N GLU A 9 7.26 13.67 12.34
CA GLU A 9 7.90 14.90 11.88
C GLU A 9 7.58 15.18 10.40
N LEU A 10 7.38 16.45 10.07
CA LEU A 10 6.97 16.87 8.72
C LEU A 10 8.01 16.53 7.64
N GLU A 11 9.30 16.68 7.93
CA GLU A 11 10.37 16.28 7.01
C GLU A 11 10.43 14.75 6.82
N THR A 12 10.23 13.99 7.89
CA THR A 12 10.14 12.53 7.82
C THR A 12 8.95 12.08 6.95
N LEU A 13 7.78 12.72 7.10
CA LEU A 13 6.62 12.45 6.24
C LEU A 13 6.89 12.79 4.76
N LYS A 14 7.56 13.91 4.47
CA LYS A 14 7.98 14.24 3.10
C LYS A 14 8.89 13.16 2.51
N HIS A 15 9.87 12.68 3.28
CA HIS A 15 10.76 11.61 2.85
C HIS A 15 10.03 10.30 2.60
N ILE A 16 9.09 9.92 3.47
CA ILE A 16 8.24 8.75 3.29
C ILE A 16 7.44 8.87 1.99
N ARG A 17 6.78 10.00 1.77
CA ARG A 17 5.99 10.25 0.55
C ARG A 17 6.83 10.13 -0.72
N ASN A 18 8.00 10.79 -0.75
CA ASN A 18 8.90 10.72 -1.91
C ASN A 18 9.35 9.28 -2.22
N ARG A 19 9.60 8.46 -1.19
CA ARG A 19 9.95 7.03 -1.37
C ARG A 19 8.76 6.22 -1.90
N LEU A 20 7.56 6.49 -1.40
CA LEU A 20 6.34 5.82 -1.87
C LEU A 20 6.00 6.20 -3.31
N ASP A 21 6.16 7.46 -3.70
CA ASP A 21 6.04 7.92 -5.09
C ASP A 21 7.07 7.23 -5.99
N TYR A 22 8.30 7.08 -5.53
CA TYR A 22 9.32 6.34 -6.26
C TYR A 22 8.93 4.86 -6.45
N ILE A 23 8.52 4.17 -5.39
CA ILE A 23 8.08 2.77 -5.46
C ILE A 23 6.92 2.62 -6.45
N TYR A 24 5.91 3.49 -6.37
CA TYR A 24 4.80 3.52 -7.31
C TYR A 24 5.30 3.69 -8.76
N SER A 25 6.20 4.66 -8.99
CA SER A 25 6.73 4.94 -10.34
C SER A 25 7.51 3.77 -10.95
N ILE A 26 8.24 3.01 -10.12
CA ILE A 26 8.98 1.82 -10.54
C ILE A 26 7.99 0.70 -10.86
N ALA A 27 7.00 0.48 -10.01
CA ALA A 27 5.97 -0.53 -10.24
C ALA A 27 5.18 -0.26 -11.53
N ASP A 28 4.76 0.98 -11.75
CA ASP A 28 4.05 1.39 -12.97
C ASP A 28 4.93 1.20 -14.23
N ARG A 29 6.20 1.61 -14.17
CA ARG A 29 7.14 1.47 -15.29
C ARG A 29 7.39 0.01 -15.70
N TYR A 30 7.55 -0.88 -14.73
CA TYR A 30 7.88 -2.29 -14.97
C TYR A 30 6.66 -3.20 -14.91
N ASN A 31 5.45 -2.63 -15.01
CA ASN A 31 4.21 -3.39 -14.90
C ASN A 31 4.11 -4.52 -15.94
N ASN A 32 4.73 -4.38 -17.12
CA ASN A 32 4.70 -5.43 -18.14
C ASN A 32 5.58 -6.66 -17.77
N ASP A 33 6.55 -6.52 -16.88
CA ASP A 33 7.49 -7.60 -16.53
C ASP A 33 6.82 -8.63 -15.61
N ASN A 34 6.07 -8.14 -14.62
CA ASN A 34 5.24 -8.94 -13.74
C ASN A 34 4.01 -8.13 -13.31
N PRO A 35 2.94 -8.13 -14.12
CA PRO A 35 1.79 -7.26 -13.89
C PRO A 35 1.12 -7.48 -12.55
N GLU A 36 1.11 -8.72 -12.05
CA GLU A 36 0.43 -9.00 -10.79
C GLU A 36 1.19 -8.49 -9.58
N LEU A 37 2.51 -8.68 -9.58
CA LEU A 37 3.37 -8.19 -8.54
C LEU A 37 3.44 -6.66 -8.54
N MET A 38 3.63 -6.07 -9.72
CA MET A 38 3.79 -4.63 -9.85
C MET A 38 2.50 -3.89 -9.51
N ASP A 39 1.34 -4.36 -9.96
CA ASP A 39 0.05 -3.75 -9.59
C ASP A 39 -0.20 -3.81 -8.07
N ALA A 40 0.14 -4.93 -7.41
CA ALA A 40 0.05 -5.03 -5.95
C ALA A 40 1.01 -4.06 -5.23
N ILE A 41 2.25 -3.92 -5.70
CA ILE A 41 3.21 -2.96 -5.16
C ILE A 41 2.72 -1.53 -5.34
N ALA A 42 2.22 -1.19 -6.53
CA ALA A 42 1.69 0.13 -6.85
C ALA A 42 0.49 0.49 -5.97
N ASP A 43 -0.44 -0.44 -5.79
CA ASP A 43 -1.64 -0.21 -4.99
C ASP A 43 -1.32 -0.05 -3.49
N LEU A 44 -0.40 -0.84 -2.94
CA LEU A 44 0.07 -0.68 -1.55
C LEU A 44 0.82 0.64 -1.35
N ALA A 45 1.69 1.02 -2.30
CA ALA A 45 2.41 2.28 -2.22
C ALA A 45 1.46 3.49 -2.26
N ALA A 46 0.44 3.44 -3.12
CA ALA A 46 -0.59 4.47 -3.23
C ALA A 46 -1.42 4.60 -1.94
N ALA A 47 -1.84 3.48 -1.34
CA ALA A 47 -2.58 3.48 -0.08
C ALA A 47 -1.74 4.06 1.08
N ALA A 48 -0.47 3.64 1.21
CA ALA A 48 0.44 4.16 2.22
C ALA A 48 0.72 5.67 2.03
N ASN A 49 0.84 6.14 0.80
CA ASN A 49 1.09 7.55 0.51
C ASN A 49 -0.13 8.41 0.89
N MET A 50 -1.35 7.89 0.67
CA MET A 50 -2.56 8.55 1.13
C MET A 50 -2.58 8.73 2.66
N PHE A 51 -2.20 7.70 3.44
CA PHE A 51 -2.05 7.84 4.89
C PHE A 51 -1.00 8.89 5.29
N ALA A 52 0.16 8.88 4.65
CA ALA A 52 1.23 9.85 4.93
C ALA A 52 0.79 11.29 4.60
N LYS A 53 0.04 11.48 3.50
CA LYS A 53 -0.53 12.77 3.11
C LYS A 53 -1.54 13.27 4.15
N ILE A 54 -2.47 12.44 4.61
CA ILE A 54 -3.43 12.80 5.66
C ILE A 54 -2.70 13.21 6.93
N LYS A 55 -1.66 12.45 7.34
CA LYS A 55 -0.88 12.80 8.53
C LYS A 55 -0.15 14.13 8.39
N GLN A 56 0.38 14.43 7.21
CA GLN A 56 0.99 15.72 6.95
C GLN A 56 -0.03 16.86 6.98
N GLU A 57 -1.22 16.64 6.43
CA GLU A 57 -2.35 17.57 6.45
C GLU A 57 -2.81 17.89 7.88
N GLU A 58 -2.92 16.87 8.73
CA GLU A 58 -3.22 17.01 10.15
C GLU A 58 -2.16 17.86 10.89
N LEU A 59 -0.87 17.67 10.59
CA LEU A 59 0.22 18.44 11.21
C LEU A 59 0.30 19.90 10.72
N CYS A 60 -0.22 20.19 9.53
CA CYS A 60 -0.23 21.52 8.93
C CYS A 60 -1.55 22.28 9.18
N ASP A 61 -2.48 21.74 9.97
CA ASP A 61 -3.85 22.25 10.15
C ASP A 61 -4.56 22.54 8.81
N HIS A 62 -4.31 21.70 7.80
CA HIS A 62 -4.82 21.88 6.45
C HIS A 62 -5.48 20.61 5.92
N ALA A 63 -6.81 20.59 5.80
CA ALA A 63 -7.53 19.47 5.21
C ALA A 63 -7.76 19.69 3.70
N SER A 64 -7.02 18.96 2.85
CA SER A 64 -7.19 19.01 1.39
C SER A 64 -7.78 17.72 0.81
N THR A 65 -7.65 16.60 1.52
CA THR A 65 -8.01 15.28 1.01
C THR A 65 -9.51 15.00 1.20
N SER A 66 -10.27 15.00 0.10
CA SER A 66 -11.74 14.93 0.14
C SER A 66 -12.35 13.53 0.32
N SER A 67 -11.59 12.44 0.18
CA SER A 67 -12.09 11.08 0.49
C SER A 67 -10.96 10.03 0.56
N PRO A 68 -10.16 10.01 1.64
CA PRO A 68 -9.03 9.08 1.74
C PRO A 68 -9.47 7.62 1.89
N GLN A 69 -10.59 7.37 2.58
CA GLN A 69 -11.01 6.02 2.95
C GLN A 69 -11.41 5.18 1.73
N GLY A 70 -12.25 5.72 0.84
CA GLY A 70 -12.70 5.01 -0.36
C GLY A 70 -11.53 4.66 -1.29
N TYR A 71 -10.58 5.59 -1.45
CA TYR A 71 -9.37 5.38 -2.23
C TYR A 71 -8.51 4.26 -1.64
N ILE A 72 -8.22 4.32 -0.34
CA ILE A 72 -7.41 3.31 0.36
C ILE A 72 -8.06 1.93 0.27
N VAL A 73 -9.37 1.82 0.51
CA VAL A 73 -10.11 0.56 0.42
C VAL A 73 -10.04 -0.02 -0.98
N SER A 74 -10.23 0.80 -2.02
CA SER A 74 -10.13 0.36 -3.42
C SER A 74 -8.76 -0.23 -3.74
N LYS A 75 -7.68 0.44 -3.29
CA LYS A 75 -6.30 0.00 -3.52
C LYS A 75 -5.94 -1.29 -2.76
N LEU A 76 -6.37 -1.39 -1.51
CA LEU A 76 -6.18 -2.61 -0.73
C LEU A 76 -6.97 -3.80 -1.29
N GLY A 77 -8.16 -3.58 -1.86
CA GLY A 77 -9.00 -4.63 -2.41
C GLY A 77 -8.33 -5.44 -3.52
N ASN A 78 -7.65 -4.77 -4.45
CA ASN A 78 -6.91 -5.42 -5.53
C ASN A 78 -5.77 -6.29 -5.00
N SER A 79 -4.91 -5.69 -4.15
CA SER A 79 -3.77 -6.39 -3.54
C SER A 79 -4.21 -7.59 -2.72
N TYR A 80 -5.28 -7.45 -1.94
CA TYR A 80 -5.85 -8.53 -1.14
C TYR A 80 -6.41 -9.66 -2.00
N SER A 81 -7.14 -9.33 -3.08
CA SER A 81 -7.67 -10.32 -4.03
C SER A 81 -6.54 -11.15 -4.66
N ARG A 82 -5.46 -10.49 -5.09
CA ARG A 82 -4.26 -11.14 -5.65
C ARG A 82 -3.61 -12.09 -4.64
N MET A 83 -3.44 -11.65 -3.39
CA MET A 83 -2.93 -12.50 -2.30
C MET A 83 -3.83 -13.73 -2.08
N LYS A 84 -5.15 -13.55 -2.01
CA LYS A 84 -6.10 -14.67 -1.86
C LYS A 84 -6.03 -15.66 -3.01
N ASN A 85 -5.80 -15.20 -4.24
CA ASN A 85 -5.64 -16.07 -5.40
C ASN A 85 -4.33 -16.89 -5.30
N TYR A 86 -3.24 -16.26 -4.88
CA TYR A 86 -1.98 -16.95 -4.61
C TYR A 86 -2.13 -18.03 -3.50
N GLU A 87 -2.80 -17.71 -2.40
CA GLU A 87 -3.09 -18.69 -1.33
C GLU A 87 -3.86 -19.90 -1.85
N LYS A 88 -4.91 -19.68 -2.67
CA LYS A 88 -5.68 -20.77 -3.29
C LYS A 88 -4.82 -21.65 -4.20
N GLN A 89 -3.91 -21.06 -4.98
CA GLN A 89 -3.00 -21.84 -5.83
C GLN A 89 -2.07 -22.74 -4.99
N LYS A 90 -1.65 -22.28 -3.79
CA LYS A 90 -0.85 -23.09 -2.87
C LYS A 90 -1.63 -24.21 -2.18
N GLU A 91 -2.93 -24.04 -1.95
CA GLU A 91 -3.78 -25.11 -1.42
C GLU A 91 -4.02 -26.25 -2.44
N ILE A 92 -3.94 -25.96 -3.74
CA ILE A 92 -4.20 -26.93 -4.83
C ILE A 92 -2.95 -27.78 -5.19
N ASP A 93 -1.76 -27.40 -4.71
CA ASP A 93 -0.50 -28.13 -4.96
C ASP A 93 -0.39 -29.50 -4.24
N PHE A 94 -1.43 -29.93 -3.49
CA PHE A 94 -1.51 -31.30 -2.95
C PHE A 94 -2.50 -32.16 -3.74
N PRO A 95 -2.04 -33.16 -4.52
CA PRO A 95 -2.95 -34.13 -5.12
C PRO A 95 -3.56 -35.01 -4.02
N ALA A 96 -4.88 -34.98 -3.88
CA ALA A 96 -5.66 -35.77 -2.93
C ALA A 96 -5.68 -37.29 -3.20
N TRP A 97 -4.79 -37.81 -4.05
CA TRP A 97 -4.73 -39.23 -4.42
C TRP A 97 -3.38 -39.85 -4.03
N LYS A 98 -3.12 -39.91 -2.72
CA LYS A 98 -2.29 -40.94 -2.10
C LYS A 98 -2.81 -41.21 -0.68
N LEU A 99 -3.96 -41.88 -0.59
CA LEU A 99 -4.29 -42.85 0.46
C LEU A 99 -5.03 -44.01 -0.19
#